data_AF-A0A368A4S7-F1
#
_entry.id   AF-A0A368A4S7-F1
#
_cell.length_a   1.000
_cell.length_b   1.000
_cell.length_c   1.000
_cell.angle_alpha   90.00
_cell.angle_beta   90.00
_cell.angle_gamma   90.00
#
_symmetry.space_group_name_H-M   'P 1'
#
loop_
_entity.id
_entity.type
_entity.pdbx_description
1 polymer ?
#
loop_
_entity_poly.entity_id
_entity_poly.type
_entity_poly.pdbx_seq_one_letter_code
_entity_poly.pdbx_strand_id
1 'polypeptide(L)'
;MKYFNDNEIDMDLKTTNKLTEFSSISILKRDVFSEIHLGFFVNTPEIQIIRRIATASPWWSRPLAWCLLKREIHTLKKLKDVKGVPQLIAVDQQGLYRSWIEGTPLHLARPATPGFYRSAHKILQNLRRLGITHNDLAKPQNWLMTPEGNATFIDFQLASVHKDRGALYCYFAYEDFRHLIKQKNSFAPNLMTPTEQRILKQRSWPSNLWLATSKKIYNFFTRTVFNWSDGEGTGDRLQNQGPKIRKLLIKNNNIHDIAITLYSLPAKGVGLYMFVETNNLDEKAIRILLCGYKVELIQPVQILPRYADGNIRKDILQLIAMNQMIELDNLLIREPELADIIKPIVADRLNFTDRRLNEIEKNQ
;
A
#
# COMPACT_ATOMS: atom_id res chain seq x y z
N MET A 1 19.39 25.48 -27.44
CA MET A 1 18.48 24.77 -28.35
C MET A 1 17.09 24.83 -27.74
N LYS A 2 16.16 25.52 -28.41
CA LYS A 2 14.88 26.00 -27.87
C LYS A 2 13.84 24.87 -27.80
N TYR A 3 13.47 24.42 -26.60
CA TYR A 3 12.28 23.60 -26.33
C TYR A 3 11.54 24.10 -25.10
N PHE A 4 11.17 25.38 -25.13
CA PHE A 4 10.06 25.91 -24.35
C PHE A 4 9.40 26.92 -25.28
N ASN A 5 8.47 26.44 -26.10
CA ASN A 5 7.53 27.32 -26.77
C ASN A 5 6.17 27.06 -26.13
N ASP A 6 5.62 28.13 -25.58
CA ASP A 6 4.26 28.27 -25.17
C ASP A 6 3.33 27.68 -26.22
N ASN A 7 2.69 26.56 -25.90
CA ASN A 7 1.45 26.15 -26.55
C ASN A 7 0.43 25.99 -25.42
N GLU A 8 -0.42 27.00 -25.30
CA GLU A 8 -1.74 26.90 -24.69
C GLU A 8 -2.50 25.76 -25.38
N ILE A 9 -2.33 24.53 -24.88
CA ILE A 9 -3.25 23.46 -25.21
C ILE A 9 -4.49 23.73 -24.37
N ASP A 10 -5.48 24.34 -25.00
CA ASP A 10 -6.84 24.45 -24.48
C ASP A 10 -7.39 23.03 -24.28
N MET A 11 -7.07 22.44 -23.12
CA MET A 11 -7.56 21.14 -22.68
C MET A 11 -8.98 21.31 -22.15
N ASP A 12 -9.89 21.58 -23.07
CA ASP A 12 -11.32 21.54 -22.81
C ASP A 12 -11.71 20.08 -22.56
N LEU A 13 -12.45 19.83 -21.47
CA LEU A 13 -12.85 18.49 -21.04
C LEU A 13 -13.66 17.81 -22.15
N LYS A 14 -13.02 16.96 -22.96
CA LYS A 14 -13.72 16.23 -24.02
C LYS A 14 -14.82 15.36 -23.39
N THR A 15 -16.07 15.73 -23.63
CA THR A 15 -17.23 14.94 -23.24
C THR A 15 -17.20 13.60 -23.96
N THR A 16 -17.71 12.54 -23.32
CA THR A 16 -17.53 11.12 -23.68
C THR A 16 -17.80 10.76 -25.15
N ASN A 17 -18.59 11.56 -25.88
CA ASN A 17 -18.95 11.34 -27.28
C ASN A 17 -17.89 11.75 -28.32
N LYS A 18 -16.73 12.30 -27.91
CA LYS A 18 -15.64 12.75 -28.81
C LYS A 18 -14.26 12.21 -28.45
N LEU A 19 -14.19 11.16 -27.64
CA LEU A 19 -12.92 10.52 -27.30
C LEU A 19 -12.41 9.72 -28.50
N THR A 20 -11.24 10.11 -29.01
CA THR A 20 -10.51 9.37 -30.03
C THR A 20 -10.04 8.03 -29.47
N GLU A 21 -9.83 7.06 -30.35
CA GLU A 21 -9.40 5.71 -29.97
C GLU A 21 -8.07 5.77 -29.19
N PHE A 22 -7.99 4.99 -28.11
CA PHE A 22 -6.80 4.90 -27.26
C PHE A 22 -6.04 3.62 -27.58
N SER A 23 -4.76 3.76 -27.94
CA SER A 23 -3.85 2.63 -28.15
C SER A 23 -2.99 2.43 -26.91
N SER A 24 -3.02 1.22 -26.33
CA SER A 24 -2.20 0.87 -25.17
C SER A 24 -0.84 0.35 -25.62
N ILE A 25 0.22 0.95 -25.09
CA ILE A 25 1.60 0.50 -25.27
C ILE A 25 1.94 -0.57 -24.23
N SER A 26 1.66 -0.28 -22.95
CA SER A 26 2.02 -1.16 -21.84
C SER A 26 1.08 -1.02 -20.65
N ILE A 27 1.04 -2.06 -19.82
CA ILE A 27 0.29 -2.06 -18.56
C ILE A 27 1.28 -1.78 -17.44
N LEU A 28 1.10 -0.67 -16.75
CA LEU A 28 1.97 -0.24 -15.65
C LEU A 28 1.58 -0.89 -14.32
N LYS A 29 0.29 -1.14 -14.10
CA LYS A 29 -0.22 -1.68 -12.84
C LYS A 29 -1.54 -2.42 -13.04
N ARG A 30 -1.71 -3.54 -12.32
CA ARG A 30 -3.00 -4.20 -12.12
C ARG A 30 -3.21 -4.47 -10.64
N ASP A 31 -4.28 -3.94 -10.07
CA ASP A 31 -4.67 -4.20 -8.69
C ASP A 31 -6.17 -4.51 -8.60
N VAL A 32 -6.65 -4.80 -7.39
CA VAL A 32 -8.07 -5.13 -7.14
C VAL A 32 -9.01 -3.94 -7.38
N PHE A 33 -8.50 -2.74 -7.60
CA PHE A 33 -9.28 -1.50 -7.76
C PHE A 33 -9.14 -0.85 -9.14
N SER A 34 -8.12 -1.20 -9.93
CA SER A 34 -7.95 -0.69 -11.30
C SER A 34 -6.80 -1.35 -12.05
N GLU A 35 -6.84 -1.20 -13.38
CA GLU A 35 -5.67 -1.32 -14.24
C GLU A 35 -5.19 0.05 -14.71
N ILE A 36 -3.88 0.23 -14.81
CA ILE A 36 -3.24 1.46 -15.28
C ILE A 36 -2.44 1.14 -16.54
N HIS A 37 -2.83 1.75 -17.65
CA HIS A 37 -2.25 1.54 -18.97
C HIS A 37 -1.55 2.82 -19.42
N LEU A 38 -0.34 2.67 -19.96
CA LEU A 38 0.35 3.71 -20.71
C LEU A 38 0.00 3.57 -22.18
N GLY A 39 -0.25 4.68 -22.85
CA GLY A 39 -0.62 4.70 -24.26
C GLY A 39 -0.71 6.13 -24.80
N PHE A 40 -1.44 6.27 -25.89
CA PHE A 40 -1.71 7.55 -26.54
C PHE A 40 -3.07 7.51 -27.22
N PHE A 41 -3.63 8.67 -27.54
CA PHE A 41 -4.76 8.73 -28.47
C PHE A 41 -4.24 8.66 -29.91
N VAL A 42 -4.91 7.91 -30.77
CA VAL A 42 -4.48 7.66 -32.16
C VAL A 42 -4.27 8.94 -32.96
N ASN A 43 -4.98 10.02 -32.64
CA ASN A 43 -4.85 11.32 -33.30
C ASN A 43 -3.68 12.18 -32.77
N THR A 44 -3.08 11.83 -31.64
CA THR A 44 -1.94 12.53 -31.01
C THR A 44 -0.95 11.48 -30.46
N PRO A 45 -0.31 10.69 -31.33
CA PRO A 45 0.56 9.58 -30.92
C PRO A 45 1.82 10.03 -30.16
N GLU A 46 2.23 11.28 -30.31
CA GLU A 46 3.36 11.89 -29.62
C GLU A 46 3.08 12.21 -28.14
N ILE A 47 1.81 12.29 -27.74
CA ILE A 47 1.42 12.63 -26.37
C ILE A 47 1.15 11.36 -25.57
N GLN A 48 2.00 11.09 -24.58
CA GLN A 48 1.82 9.97 -23.66
C GLN A 48 0.70 10.24 -22.65
N ILE A 49 -0.17 9.25 -22.48
CA ILE A 49 -1.38 9.31 -21.67
C ILE A 49 -1.47 8.08 -20.78
N ILE A 50 -1.94 8.30 -19.56
CA ILE A 50 -2.30 7.24 -18.64
C ILE A 50 -3.81 7.04 -18.66
N ARG A 51 -4.23 5.83 -18.99
CA ARG A 51 -5.62 5.38 -18.83
C ARG A 51 -5.73 4.53 -17.57
N ARG A 52 -6.64 4.90 -16.68
CA ARG A 52 -6.98 4.11 -15.50
C ARG A 52 -8.36 3.52 -15.66
N ILE A 53 -8.45 2.19 -15.66
CA ILE A 53 -9.66 1.43 -15.95
C ILE A 53 -10.19 0.83 -14.64
N ALA A 54 -11.33 1.31 -14.16
CA ALA A 54 -11.96 0.81 -12.93
C ALA A 54 -12.81 -0.46 -13.17
N THR A 55 -13.39 -0.63 -14.37
CA THR A 55 -14.25 -1.77 -14.71
C THR A 55 -13.51 -3.11 -14.80
N ALA A 56 -12.20 -3.08 -15.01
CA ALA A 56 -11.31 -4.24 -14.98
C ALA A 56 -11.21 -4.86 -13.56
N SER A 57 -11.67 -4.16 -12.52
CA SER A 57 -11.71 -4.68 -11.16
C SER A 57 -12.71 -5.84 -11.00
N PRO A 58 -12.46 -6.77 -10.06
CA PRO A 58 -13.44 -7.78 -9.66
C PRO A 58 -14.79 -7.15 -9.27
N TRP A 59 -15.90 -7.84 -9.57
CA TRP A 59 -17.26 -7.31 -9.37
C TRP A 59 -17.52 -6.82 -7.93
N TRP A 60 -16.95 -7.47 -6.92
CA TRP A 60 -17.12 -7.12 -5.51
C TRP A 60 -16.37 -5.84 -5.12
N SER A 61 -15.24 -5.53 -5.75
CA SER A 61 -14.46 -4.31 -5.47
C SER A 61 -14.85 -3.13 -6.36
N ARG A 62 -15.60 -3.38 -7.45
CA ARG A 62 -16.05 -2.34 -8.40
C ARG A 62 -16.72 -1.12 -7.75
N PRO A 63 -17.65 -1.26 -6.77
CA PRO A 63 -18.26 -0.08 -6.14
C PRO A 63 -17.23 0.83 -5.48
N LEU A 64 -16.25 0.25 -4.78
CA LEU A 64 -15.17 0.99 -4.14
C LEU A 64 -14.18 1.55 -5.16
N ALA A 65 -13.84 0.79 -6.20
CA ALA A 65 -13.03 1.25 -7.33
C ALA A 65 -13.61 2.51 -7.97
N TRP A 66 -14.93 2.52 -8.21
CA TRP A 66 -15.64 3.68 -8.74
C TRP A 66 -15.68 4.86 -7.77
N CYS A 67 -15.81 4.60 -6.46
CA CYS A 67 -15.71 5.66 -5.45
C CYS A 67 -14.34 6.34 -5.48
N LEU A 68 -13.25 5.56 -5.51
CA LEU A 68 -11.88 6.06 -5.61
C LEU A 68 -11.65 6.80 -6.94
N LEU A 69 -12.15 6.27 -8.05
CA LEU A 69 -12.04 6.91 -9.36
C LEU A 69 -12.78 8.26 -9.39
N LYS A 70 -14.00 8.33 -8.83
CA LYS A 70 -14.76 9.59 -8.73
C LYS A 70 -14.03 10.64 -7.89
N ARG A 71 -13.39 10.23 -6.79
CA ARG A 71 -12.56 11.12 -5.96
C ARG A 71 -11.35 11.65 -6.73
N GLU A 72 -10.65 10.78 -7.46
CA GLU A 72 -9.53 11.18 -8.30
C GLU A 72 -9.99 12.15 -9.39
N ILE A 73 -11.06 11.84 -10.13
CA ILE A 73 -11.63 12.73 -11.15
C ILE A 73 -11.99 14.09 -10.56
N HIS A 74 -12.68 14.13 -9.42
CA HIS A 74 -13.07 15.38 -8.78
C HIS A 74 -11.85 16.21 -8.36
N THR A 75 -10.82 15.55 -7.84
CA THR A 75 -9.58 16.20 -7.43
C THR A 75 -8.82 16.74 -8.65
N LEU A 76 -8.61 15.92 -9.68
CA LEU A 76 -7.88 16.32 -10.88
C LEU A 76 -8.60 17.44 -11.64
N LYS A 77 -9.95 17.48 -11.64
CA LYS A 77 -10.71 18.62 -12.19
C LYS A 77 -10.37 19.94 -11.52
N LYS A 78 -10.15 19.93 -10.19
CA LYS A 78 -9.74 21.13 -9.44
C LYS A 78 -8.27 21.47 -9.59
N LEU A 79 -7.45 20.49 -9.97
CA LEU A 79 -6.01 20.64 -10.20
C LEU A 79 -5.66 21.07 -11.63
N LYS A 80 -6.66 21.47 -12.42
CA LYS A 80 -6.43 22.05 -13.75
C LYS A 80 -5.36 23.14 -13.65
N ASP A 81 -4.35 23.06 -14.52
CA ASP A 81 -3.24 24.00 -14.68
C ASP A 81 -2.24 24.05 -13.49
N VAL A 82 -2.39 23.16 -12.51
CA VAL A 82 -1.40 23.01 -11.43
C VAL A 82 -0.19 22.23 -11.96
N LYS A 83 0.98 22.87 -12.00
CA LYS A 83 2.24 22.21 -12.39
C LYS A 83 2.67 21.17 -11.34
N GLY A 84 3.28 20.07 -11.80
CA GLY A 84 3.81 19.01 -10.93
C GLY A 84 2.76 18.03 -10.39
N VAL A 85 1.59 17.96 -11.03
CA VAL A 85 0.54 16.95 -10.79
C VAL A 85 -0.10 16.53 -12.11
N PRO A 86 -0.73 15.34 -12.20
CA PRO A 86 -1.37 14.88 -13.43
C PRO A 86 -2.54 15.78 -13.81
N GLN A 87 -2.71 16.01 -15.11
CA GLN A 87 -3.84 16.76 -15.65
C GLN A 87 -4.91 15.79 -16.14
N LEU A 88 -6.16 16.00 -15.74
CA LEU A 88 -7.28 15.21 -16.27
C LEU A 88 -7.50 15.58 -17.73
N ILE A 89 -7.44 14.59 -18.61
CA ILE A 89 -7.68 14.76 -20.04
C ILE A 89 -9.14 14.44 -20.37
N ALA A 90 -9.63 13.29 -19.90
CA ALA A 90 -10.98 12.83 -20.20
C ALA A 90 -11.48 11.76 -19.22
N VAL A 91 -12.77 11.46 -19.29
CA VAL A 91 -13.45 10.42 -18.52
C VAL A 91 -14.43 9.68 -19.43
N ASP A 92 -14.42 8.35 -19.36
CA ASP A 92 -15.37 7.49 -20.07
C ASP A 92 -16.15 6.59 -19.08
N GLN A 93 -16.93 5.65 -19.62
CA GLN A 93 -17.70 4.70 -18.82
C GLN A 93 -16.83 3.64 -18.14
N GLN A 94 -15.55 3.52 -18.48
CA GLN A 94 -14.63 2.51 -17.96
C GLN A 94 -13.64 3.08 -16.94
N GLY A 95 -13.37 4.39 -17.00
CA GLY A 95 -12.18 4.95 -16.37
C GLY A 95 -11.95 6.45 -16.60
N LEU A 96 -10.71 6.86 -16.32
CA LEU A 96 -10.21 8.22 -16.58
C LEU A 96 -8.92 8.19 -17.40
N TYR A 97 -8.67 9.29 -18.09
CA TYR A 97 -7.46 9.56 -18.85
C TYR A 97 -6.76 10.78 -18.25
N ARG A 98 -5.46 10.68 -18.00
CA ARG A 98 -4.65 11.76 -17.44
C ARG A 98 -3.29 11.85 -18.12
N SER A 99 -2.65 13.01 -18.01
CA SER A 99 -1.31 13.22 -18.56
C SER A 99 -0.30 12.24 -17.98
N TRP A 100 0.58 11.72 -18.83
CA TRP A 100 1.82 11.09 -18.35
C TRP A 100 2.73 12.15 -17.73
N ILE A 101 3.50 11.74 -16.72
CA ILE A 101 4.54 12.57 -16.15
C ILE A 101 5.80 11.73 -16.13
N GLU A 102 6.78 12.18 -16.88
CA GLU A 102 8.10 11.59 -16.83
C GLU A 102 8.76 11.90 -15.49
N GLY A 103 9.24 10.86 -14.83
CA GLY A 103 10.01 11.03 -13.62
C GLY A 103 10.37 9.73 -12.96
N THR A 104 11.42 9.79 -12.16
CA THR A 104 11.98 8.66 -11.44
C THR A 104 11.38 8.60 -10.04
N PRO A 105 10.83 7.46 -9.60
CA PRO A 105 10.35 7.28 -8.23
C PRO A 105 11.42 7.62 -7.18
N LEU A 106 10.99 8.18 -6.06
CA LEU A 106 11.89 8.75 -5.05
C LEU A 106 12.95 7.79 -4.51
N HIS A 107 12.60 6.51 -4.35
CA HIS A 107 13.52 5.48 -3.85
C HIS A 107 14.71 5.21 -4.78
N LEU A 108 14.54 5.45 -6.08
CA LEU A 108 15.61 5.37 -7.08
C LEU A 108 16.29 6.74 -7.26
N ALA A 109 15.51 7.82 -7.33
CA ALA A 109 16.00 9.17 -7.59
C ALA A 109 16.87 9.74 -6.45
N ARG A 110 16.58 9.37 -5.20
CA ARG A 110 17.29 9.80 -3.97
C ARG A 110 17.68 11.31 -3.98
N PRO A 111 16.72 12.23 -4.05
CA PRO A 111 17.00 13.65 -4.28
C PRO A 111 17.75 14.28 -3.11
N ALA A 112 18.95 14.77 -3.40
CA ALA A 112 19.82 15.46 -2.45
C ALA A 112 19.79 17.00 -2.60
N THR A 113 19.02 17.54 -3.56
CA THR A 113 19.06 18.97 -3.91
C THR A 113 17.91 19.76 -3.28
N PRO A 114 18.12 21.05 -2.91
CA PRO A 114 17.06 21.90 -2.39
C PRO A 114 15.92 22.16 -3.39
N GLY A 115 16.21 22.13 -4.69
CA GLY A 115 15.24 22.41 -5.76
C GLY A 115 14.04 21.47 -5.74
N PHE A 116 14.29 20.18 -5.52
CA PHE A 116 13.25 19.16 -5.38
C PHE A 116 12.28 19.49 -4.22
N TYR A 117 12.81 19.78 -3.04
CA TYR A 117 11.97 20.06 -1.86
C TYR A 117 11.23 21.38 -1.97
N ARG A 118 11.82 22.39 -2.62
CA ARG A 118 11.14 23.66 -2.91
C ARG A 118 9.97 23.48 -3.87
N SER A 119 10.14 22.71 -4.94
CA SER A 119 9.06 22.41 -5.89
C SER A 119 7.94 21.57 -5.23
N ALA A 120 8.30 20.55 -4.44
CA ALA A 120 7.33 19.79 -3.66
C ALA A 120 6.50 20.66 -2.71
N HIS A 121 7.16 21.58 -1.99
CA HIS A 121 6.48 22.50 -1.09
C HIS A 121 5.52 23.43 -1.85
N LYS A 122 5.90 23.91 -3.04
CA LYS A 122 5.00 24.70 -3.91
C LYS A 122 3.76 23.90 -4.33
N ILE A 123 3.91 22.63 -4.68
CA ILE A 123 2.77 21.77 -5.00
C ILE A 123 1.83 21.67 -3.80
N LEU A 124 2.35 21.37 -2.60
CA LEU A 124 1.54 21.33 -1.37
C LEU A 124 0.84 22.65 -1.08
N GLN A 125 1.49 23.79 -1.32
CA GLN A 125 0.83 25.10 -1.19
C GLN A 125 -0.33 25.27 -2.17
N ASN A 126 -0.17 24.85 -3.43
CA ASN A 126 -1.23 24.90 -4.42
C ASN A 126 -2.41 23.99 -4.05
N LEU A 127 -2.14 22.76 -3.57
CA LEU A 127 -3.17 21.86 -3.06
C LEU A 127 -3.96 22.54 -1.92
N ARG A 128 -3.26 23.13 -0.95
CA ARG A 128 -3.88 23.83 0.18
C ARG A 128 -4.73 25.03 -0.25
N ARG A 129 -4.27 25.81 -1.24
CA ARG A 129 -5.05 26.92 -1.80
C ARG A 129 -6.39 26.44 -2.36
N LEU A 130 -6.39 25.27 -3.00
CA LEU A 130 -7.58 24.63 -3.57
C LEU A 130 -8.41 23.82 -2.55
N GLY A 131 -7.99 23.77 -1.27
CA GLY A 131 -8.65 22.97 -0.24
C GLY A 131 -8.49 21.46 -0.45
N ILE A 132 -7.38 21.03 -1.05
CA ILE A 132 -7.09 19.64 -1.41
C ILE A 132 -6.03 19.08 -0.45
N THR A 133 -6.26 17.84 -0.01
CA THR A 133 -5.26 17.03 0.70
C THR A 133 -5.06 15.71 -0.05
N HIS A 134 -3.81 15.27 -0.19
CA HIS A 134 -3.44 14.09 -0.97
C HIS A 134 -3.63 12.79 -0.16
N ASN A 135 -3.32 12.81 1.13
CA ASN A 135 -3.52 11.72 2.10
C ASN A 135 -2.72 10.43 1.86
N ASP A 136 -1.85 10.36 0.83
CA ASP A 136 -1.04 9.17 0.53
C ASP A 136 0.42 9.52 0.19
N LEU A 137 0.88 10.71 0.58
CA LEU A 137 2.27 11.15 0.36
C LEU A 137 3.28 10.44 1.29
N ALA A 138 2.82 9.56 2.16
CA ALA A 138 3.71 8.71 2.96
C ALA A 138 4.55 7.76 2.10
N LYS A 139 3.99 7.28 0.98
CA LYS A 139 4.63 6.31 0.09
C LYS A 139 5.62 7.01 -0.83
N PRO A 140 6.92 6.67 -0.81
CA PRO A 140 7.91 7.25 -1.72
C PRO A 140 7.59 7.04 -3.20
N GLN A 141 6.78 6.03 -3.53
CA GLN A 141 6.35 5.73 -4.91
C GLN A 141 5.41 6.79 -5.49
N ASN A 142 4.68 7.52 -4.64
CA ASN A 142 3.77 8.59 -5.08
C ASN A 142 4.51 9.91 -5.39
N TRP A 143 5.84 9.90 -5.26
CA TRP A 143 6.72 11.01 -5.53
C TRP A 143 7.62 10.65 -6.70
N LEU A 144 7.61 11.50 -7.73
CA LEU A 144 8.52 11.42 -8.85
C LEU A 144 9.47 12.62 -8.83
N MET A 145 10.71 12.39 -9.24
CA MET A 145 11.64 13.44 -9.60
C MET A 145 11.70 13.53 -11.13
N THR A 146 11.35 14.70 -11.67
CA THR A 146 11.47 14.94 -13.11
C THR A 146 12.94 15.01 -13.53
N PRO A 147 13.28 14.85 -14.82
CA PRO A 147 14.66 15.00 -15.30
C PRO A 147 15.31 16.34 -14.92
N GLU A 148 14.51 17.41 -14.77
CA GLU A 148 14.97 18.74 -14.33
C GLU A 148 15.21 18.84 -12.81
N GLY A 149 14.99 17.75 -12.06
CA GLY A 149 15.16 17.70 -10.61
C GLY A 149 14.00 18.28 -9.80
N ASN A 150 12.83 18.47 -10.42
CA ASN A 150 11.64 18.96 -9.73
C ASN A 150 10.80 17.81 -9.17
N ALA A 151 10.08 18.06 -8.09
CA ALA A 151 9.13 17.10 -7.55
C ALA A 151 7.83 17.09 -8.35
N THR A 152 7.22 15.92 -8.44
CA THR A 152 5.87 15.70 -8.95
C THR A 152 5.14 14.71 -8.06
N PHE A 153 3.86 14.93 -7.80
CA PHE A 153 3.01 13.99 -7.07
C PHE A 153 2.13 13.22 -8.03
N ILE A 154 1.97 11.93 -7.79
CA ILE A 154 1.07 11.07 -8.55
C ILE A 154 0.11 10.34 -7.59
N ASP A 155 -0.92 9.74 -8.18
CA ASP A 155 -1.92 8.92 -7.47
C ASP A 155 -2.80 9.71 -6.48
N PHE A 156 -3.82 10.38 -7.02
CA PHE A 156 -4.78 11.17 -6.23
C PHE A 156 -6.02 10.36 -5.79
N GLN A 157 -5.92 9.03 -5.75
CA GLN A 157 -7.04 8.14 -5.39
C GLN A 157 -7.61 8.39 -4.00
N LEU A 158 -6.72 8.62 -3.03
CA LEU A 158 -7.08 8.89 -1.64
C LEU A 158 -7.21 10.38 -1.36
N ALA A 159 -7.02 11.24 -2.37
CA ALA A 159 -7.13 12.67 -2.19
C ALA A 159 -8.54 13.07 -1.76
N SER A 160 -8.62 14.13 -0.96
CA SER A 160 -9.86 14.69 -0.44
C SER A 160 -9.94 16.16 -0.83
N VAL A 161 -11.11 16.56 -1.31
CA VAL A 161 -11.45 17.96 -1.56
C VAL A 161 -12.35 18.42 -0.44
N HIS A 162 -11.93 19.46 0.27
CA HIS A 162 -12.63 19.98 1.44
C HIS A 162 -13.37 21.26 1.06
N LYS A 163 -14.62 21.38 1.50
CA LYS A 163 -15.41 22.62 1.35
C LYS A 163 -14.90 23.68 2.32
N ASP A 164 -14.70 23.27 3.58
CA ASP A 164 -14.28 24.14 4.67
C ASP A 164 -12.90 23.74 5.20
N ARG A 165 -12.13 24.72 5.67
CA ARG A 165 -10.78 24.49 6.22
C ARG A 165 -10.82 24.22 7.73
N GLY A 166 -11.70 23.32 8.14
CA GLY A 166 -11.88 22.92 9.54
C GLY A 166 -10.75 22.05 10.08
N ALA A 167 -10.88 21.57 11.32
CA ALA A 167 -9.85 20.80 12.02
C ALA A 167 -9.37 19.55 11.25
N LEU A 168 -10.28 18.83 10.61
CA LEU A 168 -9.98 17.64 9.79
C LEU A 168 -9.12 17.97 8.57
N TYR A 169 -9.45 19.05 7.85
CA TYR A 169 -8.64 19.55 6.75
C TYR A 169 -7.25 19.97 7.24
N CYS A 170 -7.18 20.76 8.31
CA CYS A 170 -5.92 21.22 8.89
C CYS A 170 -5.03 20.03 9.28
N TYR A 171 -5.64 18.97 9.81
CA TYR A 171 -4.93 17.74 10.14
C TYR A 171 -4.34 17.05 8.91
N PHE A 172 -5.15 16.74 7.89
CA PHE A 172 -4.67 16.07 6.69
C PHE A 172 -3.63 16.91 5.93
N ALA A 173 -3.86 18.22 5.82
CA ALA A 173 -2.90 19.14 5.20
C ALA A 173 -1.58 19.20 5.98
N TYR A 174 -1.64 19.08 7.31
CA TYR A 174 -0.45 18.99 8.16
C TYR A 174 0.30 17.67 7.93
N GLU A 175 -0.40 16.53 7.87
CA GLU A 175 0.22 15.23 7.59
C GLU A 175 0.89 15.19 6.20
N ASP A 176 0.24 15.70 5.15
CA ASP A 176 0.86 15.78 3.81
C ASP A 176 2.19 16.55 3.84
N PHE A 177 2.25 17.66 4.58
CA PHE A 177 3.48 18.42 4.76
C PHE A 177 4.49 17.73 5.68
N ARG A 178 4.03 17.05 6.72
CA ARG A 178 4.89 16.21 7.55
C ARG A 178 5.53 15.10 6.73
N HIS A 179 4.82 14.53 5.76
CA HIS A 179 5.36 13.53 4.86
C HIS A 179 6.45 14.10 3.95
N LEU A 180 6.30 15.32 3.41
CA LEU A 180 7.40 16.02 2.74
C LEU A 180 8.65 16.09 3.62
N ILE A 181 8.49 16.48 4.89
CA ILE A 181 9.60 16.59 5.83
C ILE A 181 10.23 15.22 6.12
N LYS A 182 9.42 14.17 6.27
CA LYS A 182 9.92 12.79 6.45
C LYS A 182 10.76 12.35 5.24
N GLN A 183 10.29 12.60 4.03
CA GLN A 183 11.07 12.29 2.81
C GLN A 183 12.39 13.07 2.80
N LYS A 184 12.34 14.37 3.10
CA LYS A 184 13.54 15.22 3.20
C LYS A 184 14.55 14.72 4.21
N ASN A 185 14.09 14.31 5.40
CA ASN A 185 14.96 13.73 6.42
C ASN A 185 15.60 12.41 5.97
N SER A 186 14.88 11.59 5.19
CA SER A 186 15.37 10.31 4.71
C SER A 186 16.44 10.44 3.61
N PHE A 187 16.28 11.40 2.69
CA PHE A 187 17.14 11.51 1.50
C PHE A 187 18.12 12.67 1.54
N ALA A 188 17.82 13.74 2.29
CA ALA A 188 18.65 14.94 2.40
C ALA A 188 18.62 15.54 3.82
N PRO A 189 19.07 14.79 4.85
CA PRO A 189 19.06 15.25 6.24
C PRO A 189 19.87 16.53 6.44
N ASN A 190 20.92 16.73 5.65
CA ASN A 190 21.75 17.94 5.61
C ASN A 190 20.98 19.20 5.19
N LEU A 191 19.85 19.07 4.49
CA LEU A 191 19.01 20.21 4.08
C LEU A 191 17.95 20.57 5.11
N MET A 192 17.82 19.80 6.20
CA MET A 192 16.78 19.98 7.20
C MET A 192 17.00 21.26 8.01
N THR A 193 15.92 22.02 8.17
CA THR A 193 15.89 23.19 9.05
C THR A 193 15.60 22.79 10.50
N PRO A 194 15.98 23.60 11.50
CA PRO A 194 15.64 23.34 12.91
C PRO A 194 14.13 23.19 13.14
N THR A 195 13.30 23.91 12.37
CA THR A 195 11.84 23.82 12.47
C THR A 195 11.30 22.50 11.92
N GLU A 196 11.80 22.03 10.78
CA GLU A 196 11.44 20.73 10.23
C GLU A 196 11.84 19.59 11.18
N GLN A 197 13.01 19.68 11.81
CA GLN A 197 13.44 18.70 12.82
C GLN A 197 12.51 18.69 14.04
N ARG A 198 12.09 19.88 14.53
CA ARG A 198 11.14 19.99 15.64
C ARG A 198 9.78 19.37 15.29
N ILE A 199 9.30 19.61 14.07
CA ILE A 199 8.07 19.00 13.57
C ILE A 199 8.19 17.47 13.61
N LEU A 200 9.28 16.88 13.12
CA LEU A 200 9.46 15.42 13.16
C LEU A 200 9.51 14.87 14.59
N LYS A 201 10.17 15.57 15.53
CA LYS A 201 10.26 15.17 16.93
C LYS A 201 8.89 15.18 17.64
N GLN A 202 8.01 16.10 17.26
CA GLN A 202 6.64 16.11 17.74
C GLN A 202 5.86 14.98 17.06
N ARG A 203 5.48 13.94 17.81
CA ARG A 203 4.55 12.91 17.31
C ARG A 203 3.19 13.56 17.05
N SER A 204 2.58 13.29 15.90
CA SER A 204 1.27 13.88 15.60
C SER A 204 0.22 13.39 16.61
N TRP A 205 -0.69 14.28 17.00
CA TRP A 205 -1.71 13.98 17.99
C TRP A 205 -2.52 12.71 17.64
N PRO A 206 -2.81 12.42 16.35
CA PRO A 206 -3.44 11.15 15.97
C PRO A 206 -2.51 9.94 15.99
N SER A 207 -1.18 10.07 15.90
CA SER A 207 -0.28 8.95 16.19
C SER A 207 -0.34 8.58 17.67
N ASN A 208 -0.45 9.56 18.57
CA ASN A 208 -0.66 9.32 20.01
C ASN A 208 -2.08 8.80 20.29
N LEU A 209 -3.11 9.37 19.65
CA LEU A 209 -4.49 8.89 19.78
C LEU A 209 -4.63 7.50 19.17
N TRP A 210 -4.07 7.21 17.99
CA TRP A 210 -4.01 5.89 17.37
C TRP A 210 -3.23 4.91 18.24
N LEU A 211 -2.14 5.28 18.91
CA LEU A 211 -1.52 4.39 19.89
C LEU A 211 -2.44 4.09 21.09
N ALA A 212 -3.27 5.06 21.50
CA ALA A 212 -4.24 4.91 22.58
C ALA A 212 -5.52 4.15 22.17
N THR A 213 -5.99 4.31 20.93
CA THR A 213 -7.24 3.76 20.41
C THR A 213 -7.01 2.54 19.53
N SER A 214 -5.82 2.31 18.97
CA SER A 214 -5.51 1.13 18.14
C SER A 214 -5.77 -0.14 18.91
N LYS A 215 -5.43 -0.23 20.20
CA LYS A 215 -5.75 -1.41 21.01
C LYS A 215 -7.26 -1.64 21.16
N LYS A 216 -8.06 -0.57 21.27
CA LYS A 216 -9.53 -0.66 21.38
C LYS A 216 -10.21 -0.91 20.03
N ILE A 217 -9.74 -0.28 18.96
CA ILE A 217 -10.21 -0.49 17.59
C ILE A 217 -9.79 -1.87 17.12
N TYR A 218 -8.55 -2.28 17.36
CA TYR A 218 -8.07 -3.65 17.14
C TYR A 218 -8.90 -4.65 17.94
N ASN A 219 -9.16 -4.41 19.23
CA ASN A 219 -10.04 -5.27 20.04
C ASN A 219 -11.50 -5.25 19.57
N PHE A 220 -12.01 -4.13 19.06
CA PHE A 220 -13.36 -4.02 18.51
C PHE A 220 -13.45 -4.69 17.13
N PHE A 221 -12.43 -4.58 16.28
CA PHE A 221 -12.38 -5.30 15.01
C PHE A 221 -12.21 -6.81 15.27
N THR A 222 -11.33 -7.21 16.17
CA THR A 222 -11.12 -8.63 16.56
C THR A 222 -12.28 -9.24 17.35
N ARG A 223 -13.08 -8.45 18.08
CA ARG A 223 -14.24 -8.95 18.86
C ARG A 223 -15.61 -8.68 18.22
N THR A 224 -15.72 -7.76 17.26
CA THR A 224 -17.00 -7.29 16.71
C THR A 224 -17.04 -7.31 15.18
N VAL A 225 -15.93 -7.04 14.48
CA VAL A 225 -15.86 -7.12 13.01
C VAL A 225 -15.40 -8.49 12.51
N PHE A 226 -14.87 -9.35 13.39
CA PHE A 226 -14.68 -10.79 13.13
C PHE A 226 -15.99 -11.60 13.16
N ASN A 227 -17.13 -10.94 13.34
CA ASN A 227 -18.44 -11.40 12.85
C ASN A 227 -18.73 -10.79 11.47
N TRP A 228 -17.75 -10.80 10.57
CA TRP A 228 -18.02 -10.50 9.17
C TRP A 228 -18.76 -11.69 8.58
N SER A 229 -20.02 -11.42 8.25
CA SER A 229 -20.96 -12.35 7.65
C SER A 229 -20.39 -12.98 6.38
N ASP A 230 -20.48 -14.31 6.35
CA ASP A 230 -20.67 -15.12 5.15
C ASP A 230 -19.57 -15.04 4.09
N GLY A 231 -18.38 -15.44 4.51
CA GLY A 231 -17.56 -16.35 3.71
C GLY A 231 -17.54 -17.71 4.41
N GLU A 232 -18.60 -18.50 4.22
CA GLU A 232 -18.87 -19.81 4.82
C GLU A 232 -17.59 -20.61 5.18
N GLY A 233 -17.26 -20.66 6.48
CA GLY A 233 -16.49 -21.77 7.07
C GLY A 233 -15.07 -21.53 7.60
N THR A 234 -14.38 -20.40 7.40
CA THR A 234 -12.94 -20.34 7.82
C THR A 234 -12.70 -19.97 9.29
N GLY A 235 -13.55 -19.14 9.92
CA GLY A 235 -13.48 -18.91 11.38
C GLY A 235 -13.70 -20.21 12.17
N ASP A 236 -14.67 -21.00 11.73
CA ASP A 236 -14.92 -22.37 12.21
C ASP A 236 -13.73 -23.30 11.97
N ARG A 237 -12.99 -23.15 10.86
CA ARG A 237 -11.82 -24.00 10.57
C ARG A 237 -10.70 -23.84 11.59
N LEU A 238 -10.36 -22.63 12.05
CA LEU A 238 -9.29 -22.48 13.05
C LEU A 238 -9.69 -23.13 14.39
N GLN A 239 -10.93 -22.93 14.83
CA GLN A 239 -11.44 -23.51 16.08
C GLN A 239 -11.63 -25.03 16.00
N ASN A 240 -12.15 -25.54 14.87
CA ASN A 240 -12.47 -26.97 14.70
C ASN A 240 -11.28 -27.81 14.20
N GLN A 241 -10.44 -27.27 13.32
CA GLN A 241 -9.29 -27.97 12.73
C GLN A 241 -7.99 -27.70 13.48
N GLY A 242 -7.81 -26.52 14.09
CA GLY A 242 -6.57 -26.15 14.78
C GLY A 242 -6.11 -27.16 15.84
N PRO A 243 -6.96 -27.57 16.79
CA PRO A 243 -6.61 -28.59 17.78
C PRO A 243 -6.30 -29.97 17.17
N LYS A 244 -7.00 -30.33 16.09
CA LYS A 244 -6.80 -31.61 15.39
C LYS A 244 -5.47 -31.64 14.64
N ILE A 245 -5.16 -30.56 13.91
CA ILE A 245 -3.87 -30.35 13.24
C ILE A 245 -2.73 -30.38 14.26
N ARG A 246 -2.89 -29.68 15.39
CA ARG A 246 -1.92 -29.70 16.48
C ARG A 246 -1.67 -31.10 17.03
N LYS A 247 -2.73 -31.83 17.33
CA LYS A 247 -2.63 -33.22 17.83
C LYS A 247 -2.03 -34.17 16.81
N LEU A 248 -2.20 -33.90 15.51
CA LEU A 248 -1.63 -34.70 14.44
C LEU A 248 -0.13 -34.45 14.28
N LEU A 249 0.28 -33.18 14.20
CA LEU A 249 1.67 -32.82 13.90
C LEU A 249 2.61 -33.03 15.09
N ILE A 250 2.16 -32.79 16.32
CA ILE A 250 2.97 -32.99 17.54
C ILE A 250 3.30 -34.48 17.80
N LYS A 251 2.62 -35.43 17.13
CA LYS A 251 3.02 -36.84 17.18
C LYS A 251 4.36 -37.12 16.48
N ASN A 252 4.83 -36.21 15.63
CA ASN A 252 6.11 -36.35 14.96
C ASN A 252 7.20 -35.74 15.82
N ASN A 253 8.20 -36.53 16.21
CA ASN A 253 9.31 -36.09 17.05
C ASN A 253 10.17 -34.97 16.43
N ASN A 254 10.04 -34.72 15.13
CA ASN A 254 10.75 -33.65 14.43
C ASN A 254 9.99 -32.31 14.42
N ILE A 255 8.80 -32.24 15.04
CA ILE A 255 7.99 -31.02 15.18
C ILE A 255 7.90 -30.67 16.67
N HIS A 256 8.46 -29.52 17.05
CA HIS A 256 8.56 -29.10 18.45
C HIS A 256 7.31 -28.38 18.93
N ASP A 257 6.76 -27.48 18.11
CA ASP A 257 5.51 -26.79 18.39
C ASP A 257 4.92 -26.19 17.11
N ILE A 258 3.67 -25.76 17.18
CA ILE A 258 3.00 -25.12 16.03
C ILE A 258 2.18 -23.91 16.46
N ALA A 259 2.11 -22.93 15.55
CA ALA A 259 1.21 -21.79 15.66
C ALA A 259 0.40 -21.66 14.38
N ILE A 260 -0.92 -21.53 14.52
CA ILE A 260 -1.83 -21.31 13.38
C ILE A 260 -2.50 -19.96 13.58
N THR A 261 -2.40 -19.11 12.57
CA THR A 261 -3.01 -17.78 12.51
C THR A 261 -3.89 -17.64 11.27
N LEU A 262 -4.75 -16.62 11.29
CA LEU A 262 -5.54 -16.25 10.12
C LEU A 262 -4.77 -15.22 9.29
N TYR A 263 -4.84 -15.34 7.97
CA TYR A 263 -4.31 -14.35 7.06
C TYR A 263 -5.33 -13.99 5.97
N SER A 264 -5.13 -12.84 5.33
CA SER A 264 -6.02 -12.34 4.27
C SER A 264 -5.70 -13.00 2.93
N LEU A 265 -6.70 -13.60 2.28
CA LEU A 265 -6.59 -14.11 0.91
C LEU A 265 -7.06 -13.03 -0.09
N PRO A 266 -6.32 -12.80 -1.18
CA PRO A 266 -6.81 -11.96 -2.27
C PRO A 266 -8.06 -12.60 -2.88
N ALA A 267 -9.23 -12.02 -2.59
CA ALA A 267 -10.55 -12.39 -3.15
C ALA A 267 -11.24 -13.69 -2.65
N LYS A 268 -10.77 -14.36 -1.60
CA LYS A 268 -11.40 -15.62 -1.07
C LYS A 268 -11.64 -15.64 0.45
N GLY A 269 -11.70 -14.49 1.11
CA GLY A 269 -11.92 -14.40 2.55
C GLY A 269 -10.63 -14.55 3.37
N VAL A 270 -10.68 -15.30 4.46
CA VAL A 270 -9.51 -15.58 5.32
C VAL A 270 -8.99 -17.00 5.06
N GLY A 271 -7.66 -17.18 5.14
CA GLY A 271 -6.98 -18.48 5.05
C GLY A 271 -6.22 -18.80 6.33
N LEU A 272 -5.73 -20.04 6.44
CA LEU A 272 -4.86 -20.49 7.53
C LEU A 272 -3.40 -20.32 7.14
N TYR A 273 -2.64 -19.68 8.03
CA TYR A 273 -1.19 -19.61 7.97
C TYR A 273 -0.63 -20.35 9.19
N MET A 274 0.07 -21.45 8.94
CA MET A 274 0.72 -22.25 9.96
C MET A 274 2.23 -22.03 9.97
N PHE A 275 2.76 -21.74 11.15
CA PHE A 275 4.19 -21.74 11.46
C PHE A 275 4.51 -23.02 12.22
N VAL A 276 5.51 -23.76 11.76
CA VAL A 276 5.88 -25.06 12.32
C VAL A 276 7.32 -25.01 12.81
N GLU A 277 7.51 -25.16 14.11
CA GLU A 277 8.84 -25.19 14.73
C GLU A 277 9.49 -26.55 14.46
N THR A 278 10.52 -26.57 13.61
CA THR A 278 11.21 -27.79 13.20
C THR A 278 12.64 -27.50 12.76
N ASN A 279 13.53 -28.47 12.99
CA ASN A 279 14.94 -28.35 12.59
C ASN A 279 15.21 -28.94 11.20
N ASN A 280 14.42 -29.95 10.79
CA ASN A 280 14.79 -30.83 9.69
C ASN A 280 13.65 -31.10 8.67
N LEU A 281 12.47 -30.51 8.85
CA LEU A 281 11.33 -30.73 7.95
C LEU A 281 11.08 -29.51 7.06
N ASP A 282 10.89 -29.76 5.77
CA ASP A 282 10.50 -28.76 4.78
C ASP A 282 8.96 -28.68 4.64
N GLU A 283 8.49 -27.67 3.89
CA GLU A 283 7.06 -27.46 3.65
C GLU A 283 6.38 -28.72 3.06
N LYS A 284 7.07 -29.43 2.15
CA LYS A 284 6.53 -30.61 1.47
C LYS A 284 6.31 -31.76 2.44
N ALA A 285 7.28 -32.07 3.30
CA ALA A 285 7.16 -33.11 4.30
C ALA A 285 6.01 -32.82 5.27
N ILE A 286 5.85 -31.57 5.70
CA ILE A 286 4.75 -31.16 6.58
C ILE A 286 3.40 -31.30 5.86
N ARG A 287 3.31 -30.95 4.58
CA ARG A 287 2.08 -31.14 3.78
C ARG A 287 1.67 -32.60 3.67
N ILE A 288 2.63 -33.52 3.55
CA ILE A 288 2.35 -34.97 3.55
C ILE A 288 1.77 -35.41 4.91
N LEU A 289 2.32 -34.91 6.01
CA LEU A 289 1.82 -35.22 7.36
C LEU A 289 0.38 -34.72 7.57
N LEU A 290 0.03 -33.56 7.03
CA LEU A 290 -1.30 -32.96 7.17
C LEU A 290 -2.44 -33.69 6.45
N CYS A 291 -2.15 -34.74 5.67
CA CYS A 291 -3.05 -35.51 4.79
C CYS A 291 -4.56 -35.32 5.08
N GLY A 292 -5.19 -34.39 4.34
CA GLY A 292 -6.63 -34.09 4.43
C GLY A 292 -6.99 -32.74 5.07
N TYR A 293 -6.08 -32.09 5.81
CA TYR A 293 -6.30 -30.74 6.33
C TYR A 293 -5.82 -29.68 5.35
N LYS A 294 -6.74 -28.82 4.90
CA LYS A 294 -6.40 -27.68 4.04
C LYS A 294 -5.78 -26.57 4.88
N VAL A 295 -4.49 -26.29 4.66
CA VAL A 295 -3.76 -25.14 5.19
C VAL A 295 -3.06 -24.46 4.02
N GLU A 296 -3.39 -23.19 3.79
CA GLU A 296 -2.96 -22.48 2.60
C GLU A 296 -1.46 -22.12 2.67
N LEU A 297 -0.99 -21.55 3.77
CA LEU A 297 0.42 -21.21 3.99
C LEU A 297 1.02 -22.04 5.13
N ILE A 298 2.16 -22.66 4.87
CA ILE A 298 2.91 -23.47 5.84
C ILE A 298 4.36 -23.01 5.78
N GLN A 299 4.83 -22.37 6.84
CA GLN A 299 6.21 -21.93 6.96
C GLN A 299 6.91 -22.75 8.06
N PRO A 300 7.86 -23.62 7.69
CA PRO A 300 8.82 -24.17 8.64
C PRO A 300 9.66 -23.03 9.22
N VAL A 301 9.84 -23.02 10.54
CA VAL A 301 10.68 -22.06 11.25
C VAL A 301 11.57 -22.81 12.24
N GLN A 302 12.77 -22.31 12.48
CA GLN A 302 13.68 -22.93 13.45
C GLN A 302 13.18 -22.77 14.89
N ILE A 303 12.70 -21.57 15.23
CA ILE A 303 12.26 -21.21 16.59
C ILE A 303 11.00 -20.35 16.50
N LEU A 304 9.99 -20.64 17.32
CA LEU A 304 8.82 -19.77 17.47
C LEU A 304 9.06 -18.71 18.55
N PRO A 305 8.62 -17.46 18.36
CA PRO A 305 8.74 -16.43 19.39
C PRO A 305 7.82 -16.77 20.58
N ARG A 306 8.35 -16.63 21.80
CA ARG A 306 7.64 -16.96 23.06
C ARG A 306 7.69 -15.81 24.06
N TYR A 307 6.69 -15.74 24.93
CA TYR A 307 6.72 -14.93 26.14
C TYR A 307 7.65 -15.59 27.18
N ALA A 308 7.99 -14.84 28.23
CA ALA A 308 8.79 -15.37 29.34
C ALA A 308 8.14 -16.57 30.06
N ASP A 309 6.83 -16.75 29.94
CA ASP A 309 6.08 -17.89 30.48
C ASP A 309 6.08 -19.12 29.54
N GLY A 310 6.75 -19.05 28.39
CA GLY A 310 6.85 -20.12 27.40
C GLY A 310 5.70 -20.17 26.38
N ASN A 311 4.66 -19.35 26.54
CA ASN A 311 3.56 -19.28 25.59
C ASN A 311 4.00 -18.64 24.26
N ILE A 312 3.54 -19.18 23.14
CA ILE A 312 3.86 -18.63 21.82
C ILE A 312 3.29 -17.20 21.66
N ARG A 313 4.12 -16.28 21.17
CA ARG A 313 3.76 -14.91 20.75
C ARG A 313 2.91 -14.92 19.48
N LYS A 314 1.67 -15.41 19.61
CA LYS A 314 0.70 -15.42 18.50
C LYS A 314 0.39 -14.01 17.99
N ASP A 315 0.49 -13.00 18.84
CA ASP A 315 0.38 -11.58 18.48
C ASP A 315 1.40 -11.20 17.38
N ILE A 316 2.66 -11.61 17.54
CA ILE A 316 3.74 -11.34 16.58
C ILE A 316 3.50 -12.11 15.27
N LEU A 317 3.18 -13.40 15.37
CA LEU A 317 2.91 -14.23 14.20
C LEU A 317 1.67 -13.75 13.43
N GLN A 318 0.69 -13.16 14.12
CA GLN A 318 -0.48 -12.53 13.50
C GLN A 318 -0.08 -11.25 12.73
N LEU A 319 0.83 -10.42 13.26
CA LEU A 319 1.37 -9.25 12.53
C LEU A 319 2.11 -9.69 11.26
N ILE A 320 2.93 -10.74 11.35
CA ILE A 320 3.62 -11.33 10.19
C ILE A 320 2.58 -11.82 9.18
N ALA A 321 1.59 -12.60 9.61
CA ALA A 321 0.54 -13.14 8.76
C ALA A 321 -0.36 -12.06 8.11
N MET A 322 -0.53 -10.91 8.76
CA MET A 322 -1.27 -9.77 8.21
C MET A 322 -0.38 -8.79 7.42
N ASN A 323 0.92 -9.08 7.28
CA ASN A 323 1.92 -8.24 6.62
C ASN A 323 1.99 -6.80 7.22
N GLN A 324 1.83 -6.69 8.54
CA GLN A 324 1.87 -5.43 9.31
C GLN A 324 3.30 -5.12 9.77
N MET A 325 4.18 -4.82 8.81
CA MET A 325 5.62 -4.66 9.05
C MET A 325 5.95 -3.44 9.92
N ILE A 326 5.18 -2.35 9.81
CA ILE A 326 5.43 -1.12 10.57
C ILE A 326 5.15 -1.37 12.07
N GLU A 327 4.06 -2.06 12.38
CA GLU A 327 3.70 -2.44 13.74
C GLU A 327 4.73 -3.41 14.33
N LEU A 328 5.21 -4.35 13.52
CA LEU A 328 6.25 -5.29 13.91
C LEU A 328 7.60 -4.60 14.19
N ASP A 329 8.02 -3.67 13.34
CA ASP A 329 9.25 -2.88 13.56
C ASP A 329 9.16 -2.06 14.86
N ASN A 330 8.00 -1.46 15.12
CA ASN A 330 7.78 -0.73 16.37
C ASN A 330 7.81 -1.64 17.60
N LEU A 331 7.38 -2.90 17.47
CA LEU A 331 7.48 -3.91 18.54
C LEU A 331 8.95 -4.29 18.76
N LEU A 332 9.70 -4.57 17.70
CA LEU A 332 11.12 -4.93 17.77
C LEU A 332 12.00 -3.82 18.35
N ILE A 333 11.62 -2.55 18.17
CA ILE A 333 12.30 -1.42 18.84
C ILE A 333 12.11 -1.47 20.37
N ARG A 334 10.96 -1.98 20.84
CA ARG A 334 10.65 -2.07 22.28
C ARG A 334 11.19 -3.35 22.91
N GLU A 335 11.24 -4.43 22.12
CA GLU A 335 11.64 -5.79 22.53
C GLU A 335 12.75 -6.30 21.58
N PRO A 336 13.96 -5.69 21.65
CA PRO A 336 15.05 -6.00 20.72
C PRO A 336 15.55 -7.45 20.80
N GLU A 337 15.38 -8.10 21.94
CA GLU A 337 15.75 -9.50 22.19
C GLU A 337 15.01 -10.50 21.27
N LEU A 338 13.83 -10.13 20.76
CA LEU A 338 13.07 -10.98 19.84
C LEU A 338 13.50 -10.83 18.38
N ALA A 339 14.35 -9.84 18.06
CA ALA A 339 14.70 -9.51 16.69
C ALA A 339 15.40 -10.66 15.96
N ASP A 340 16.27 -11.40 16.64
CA ASP A 340 17.05 -12.49 16.04
C ASP A 340 16.16 -13.69 15.69
N ILE A 341 15.07 -13.90 16.43
CA ILE A 341 14.08 -14.94 16.15
C ILE A 341 13.13 -14.49 15.03
N ILE A 342 12.71 -13.22 15.04
CA ILE A 342 11.66 -12.71 14.16
C ILE A 342 12.16 -12.39 12.76
N LYS A 343 13.37 -11.82 12.62
CA LYS A 343 13.91 -11.41 11.32
C LYS A 343 13.96 -12.55 10.29
N PRO A 344 14.41 -13.78 10.62
CA PRO A 344 14.35 -14.91 9.70
C PRO A 344 12.92 -15.27 9.27
N ILE A 345 11.98 -15.31 10.23
CA ILE A 345 10.57 -15.63 9.94
C ILE A 345 9.95 -14.59 8.99
N VAL A 346 10.28 -13.31 9.19
CA VAL A 346 9.85 -12.21 8.33
C VAL A 346 10.46 -12.32 6.94
N ALA A 347 11.75 -12.62 6.84
CA ALA A 347 12.46 -12.72 5.57
C ALA A 347 11.81 -13.78 4.66
N ASP A 348 11.43 -14.91 5.25
CA ASP A 348 10.84 -16.05 4.53
C ASP A 348 9.30 -16.10 4.55
N ARG A 349 8.64 -14.98 4.90
CA ARG A 349 7.17 -14.93 5.02
C ARG A 349 6.48 -15.21 3.67
N LEU A 350 5.48 -16.07 3.69
CA LEU A 350 4.82 -16.62 2.50
C LEU A 350 3.62 -15.81 2.00
N ASN A 351 3.17 -14.87 2.81
CA ASN A 351 2.03 -13.99 2.52
C ASN A 351 2.43 -12.70 1.77
N PHE A 352 3.69 -12.61 1.31
CA PHE A 352 4.15 -11.53 0.47
C PHE A 352 3.84 -11.81 -1.01
N THR A 353 3.29 -10.82 -1.70
CA THR A 353 2.63 -10.92 -3.02
C THR A 353 3.55 -11.29 -4.19
N ASP A 354 4.85 -11.49 -3.99
CA ASP A 354 5.80 -11.78 -5.07
C ASP A 354 5.77 -13.22 -5.59
N ARG A 355 5.08 -14.17 -4.93
CA ARG A 355 4.91 -15.52 -5.51
C ARG A 355 4.12 -15.55 -6.82
N ARG A 356 3.36 -14.49 -7.16
CA ARG A 356 2.78 -14.36 -8.51
C ARG A 356 3.82 -14.14 -9.60
N LEU A 357 5.00 -13.60 -9.29
CA LEU A 357 6.09 -13.50 -10.25
C LEU A 357 6.75 -14.87 -10.45
N ASN A 358 7.01 -15.61 -9.37
CA ASN A 358 7.63 -16.95 -9.43
C ASN A 358 6.75 -18.05 -10.07
N GLU A 359 5.42 -17.96 -9.99
CA GLU A 359 4.52 -18.90 -10.71
C GLU A 359 4.36 -18.58 -12.19
N ILE A 360 4.62 -17.33 -12.61
CA ILE A 360 4.68 -16.93 -14.02
C ILE A 360 6.04 -17.31 -14.62
N GLU A 361 7.13 -17.13 -13.87
CA GLU A 361 8.49 -17.53 -14.27
C GLU A 361 8.72 -19.04 -14.31
N LYS A 362 7.91 -19.84 -13.62
CA LYS A 362 7.95 -21.32 -13.71
C LYS A 362 7.07 -21.92 -14.80
N ASN A 363 6.22 -21.11 -15.42
CA ASN A 363 5.35 -21.51 -16.54
C ASN A 363 5.72 -20.82 -17.86
N GLN A 364 6.93 -20.23 -17.92
CA GLN A 364 7.69 -19.99 -19.14
C GLN A 364 8.84 -21.00 -19.18
#